data_AF-A0A074SAP2-F1
#
_entry.id   AF-A0A074SAP2-F1
#
_cell.length_a   1.000
_cell.length_b   1.000
_cell.length_c   1.000
_cell.angle_alpha   90.00
_cell.angle_beta   90.00
_cell.angle_gamma   90.00
#
_symmetry.space_group_name_H-M   'P 1'
#
loop_
_entity.id
_entity.type
_entity.pdbx_description
1 polymer ?
#
loop_
_entity_poly.entity_id
_entity_poly.type
_entity_poly.pdbx_seq_one_letter_code
_entity_poly.pdbx_strand_id
1 'polypeptide(L)'
;MVQSLLQREFADSSVERSLNDLLSRLPSNRHPRPISILDIKVPETPWAEAVAQWTKDVLTPGLYNHSRRSFFYASALLDPELGVFPSETVVNAKRLGLEENMWLAAMLHDVTLVPEVQDNLANQLSFEIQGGILAHEYLSYPQSQVTSSTLNWGTTSNNRTTPPTPLPKYQIGEVSVLILISGAPN
;
A
#
# COMPACT_ATOMS: atom_id res chain seq x y z
N MET A 1 8.83 -22.68 -1.32
CA MET A 1 7.94 -21.49 -1.25
C MET A 1 7.78 -20.98 -2.69
N VAL A 2 6.56 -20.93 -3.24
CA VAL A 2 6.33 -20.50 -4.63
C VAL A 2 6.07 -18.99 -4.61
N GLN A 3 6.95 -18.20 -5.23
CA GLN A 3 6.74 -16.76 -5.43
C GLN A 3 5.56 -16.51 -6.36
N SER A 4 4.78 -15.46 -6.11
CA SER A 4 3.73 -15.03 -7.04
C SER A 4 4.36 -14.56 -8.37
N LEU A 5 3.57 -14.51 -9.44
CA LEU A 5 4.05 -13.94 -10.70
C LEU A 5 4.42 -12.46 -10.56
N LEU A 6 3.67 -11.72 -9.75
CA LEU A 6 3.95 -10.31 -9.46
C LEU A 6 5.24 -10.15 -8.65
N GLN A 7 5.47 -11.02 -7.68
CA GLN A 7 6.70 -11.05 -6.89
C GLN A 7 7.92 -11.41 -7.74
N ARG A 8 7.78 -12.29 -8.73
CA ARG A 8 8.85 -12.56 -9.69
C ARG A 8 9.13 -11.34 -10.57
N GLU A 9 8.08 -10.72 -11.10
CA GLU A 9 8.20 -9.50 -11.89
C GLU A 9 8.90 -8.39 -11.09
N PHE A 10 8.60 -8.25 -9.79
CA PHE A 10 9.27 -7.30 -8.88
C PHE A 10 10.67 -7.71 -8.44
N ALA A 11 10.91 -9.00 -8.20
CA ALA A 11 12.21 -9.50 -7.77
C ALA A 11 13.27 -9.34 -8.88
N ASP A 12 12.86 -9.54 -10.14
CA ASP A 12 13.74 -9.37 -11.29
C ASP A 12 13.82 -7.91 -11.79
N SER A 13 13.06 -6.99 -11.18
CA SER A 13 13.03 -5.57 -11.54
C SER A 13 13.55 -4.64 -10.44
N SER A 14 14.62 -5.03 -9.74
CA SER A 14 15.31 -4.15 -8.79
C SER A 14 15.58 -2.77 -9.42
N VAL A 15 15.01 -1.72 -8.83
CA VAL A 15 15.18 -0.34 -9.27
C VAL A 15 16.19 0.41 -8.40
N GLU A 16 16.85 1.40 -8.99
CA GLU A 16 17.73 2.32 -8.27
C GLU A 16 16.94 3.06 -7.18
N ARG A 17 17.42 3.01 -5.94
CA ARG A 17 16.75 3.66 -4.80
C ARG A 17 16.98 5.16 -4.80
N SER A 18 18.18 5.60 -5.23
CA SER A 18 18.53 7.01 -5.29
C SER A 18 17.73 7.71 -6.38
N LEU A 19 16.86 8.66 -5.99
CA LEU A 19 16.05 9.40 -6.95
C LEU A 19 16.91 10.15 -7.97
N ASN A 20 18.02 10.76 -7.54
CA ASN A 20 18.91 11.48 -8.44
C ASN A 20 19.55 10.55 -9.46
N ASP A 21 20.01 9.38 -9.02
CA ASP A 21 20.61 8.40 -9.92
C ASP A 21 19.56 7.80 -10.86
N LEU A 22 18.36 7.52 -10.35
CA LEU A 22 17.23 7.03 -11.15
C LEU A 22 16.83 8.06 -12.23
N LEU A 23 16.69 9.34 -11.86
CA LEU A 23 16.33 10.41 -12.78
C LEU A 23 17.43 10.70 -13.79
N SER A 24 18.71 10.62 -13.41
CA SER A 24 19.83 10.82 -14.33
C SER A 24 19.91 9.76 -15.44
N ARG A 25 19.33 8.58 -15.20
CA ARG A 25 19.24 7.48 -16.18
C ARG A 25 18.05 7.61 -17.12
N LEU A 26 17.12 8.52 -16.86
CA LEU A 26 15.96 8.72 -17.73
C LEU A 26 16.37 9.40 -19.04
N PRO A 27 15.73 9.05 -20.18
CA PRO A 27 15.90 9.79 -21.41
C PRO A 27 15.59 11.27 -21.21
N SER A 28 16.47 12.16 -21.67
CA SER A 28 16.33 13.61 -21.50
C SER A 28 15.10 14.20 -22.17
N ASN A 29 14.49 13.50 -23.12
CA ASN A 29 13.25 13.87 -23.79
C ASN A 29 11.98 13.36 -23.09
N ARG A 30 12.12 12.68 -21.94
CA ARG A 30 10.98 12.17 -21.18
C ARG A 30 10.48 13.24 -20.22
N HIS A 31 9.34 13.83 -20.57
CA HIS A 31 8.62 14.76 -19.71
C HIS A 31 7.25 14.19 -19.36
N PRO A 32 6.85 14.22 -18.07
CA PRO A 32 5.50 13.81 -17.69
C PRO A 32 4.48 14.67 -18.41
N ARG A 33 3.42 14.04 -18.90
CA ARG A 33 2.27 14.74 -19.47
C ARG A 33 1.20 14.94 -18.38
N PRO A 34 0.37 15.99 -18.45
CA PRO A 34 -0.73 16.16 -17.51
C PRO A 34 -1.67 14.94 -17.54
N ILE A 35 -2.00 14.41 -16.34
CA ILE A 35 -2.95 13.31 -16.14
C ILE A 35 -4.09 13.84 -15.28
N SER A 36 -5.34 13.63 -15.70
CA SER A 36 -6.49 13.94 -14.86
C SER A 36 -6.60 12.89 -13.75
N ILE A 37 -6.84 13.34 -12.51
CA ILE A 37 -7.12 12.42 -11.40
C ILE A 37 -8.38 11.57 -11.66
N LEU A 38 -9.29 12.04 -12.52
CA LEU A 38 -10.49 11.32 -12.90
C LEU A 38 -10.21 10.14 -13.83
N ASP A 39 -9.05 10.14 -14.50
CA ASP A 39 -8.62 9.05 -15.39
C ASP A 39 -7.92 7.93 -14.61
N ILE A 40 -7.52 8.18 -13.36
CA ILE A 40 -6.89 7.19 -12.48
C ILE A 40 -7.97 6.41 -11.74
N LYS A 41 -8.12 5.13 -12.09
CA LYS A 41 -9.08 4.24 -11.44
C LYS A 41 -8.58 3.77 -10.09
N VAL A 42 -9.37 4.00 -9.05
CA VAL A 42 -9.19 3.37 -7.74
C VAL A 42 -9.62 1.90 -7.86
N PRO A 43 -8.88 0.93 -7.29
CA PRO A 43 -9.31 -0.46 -7.30
C PRO A 43 -10.63 -0.65 -6.55
N GLU A 44 -11.57 -1.38 -7.16
CA GLU A 44 -12.90 -1.70 -6.61
C GLU A 44 -12.96 -3.15 -6.10
N THR A 45 -11.81 -3.71 -5.73
CA THR A 45 -11.77 -5.06 -5.17
C THR A 45 -12.31 -5.06 -3.74
N PRO A 46 -12.84 -6.19 -3.24
CA PRO A 46 -13.30 -6.28 -1.85
C PRO A 46 -12.25 -5.86 -0.82
N TRP A 47 -10.97 -6.14 -1.09
CA TRP A 47 -9.85 -5.74 -0.22
C TRP A 47 -9.58 -4.24 -0.28
N ALA A 48 -9.60 -3.65 -1.48
CA ALA A 48 -9.41 -2.22 -1.65
C ALA A 48 -10.51 -1.41 -0.94
N GLU A 49 -11.77 -1.86 -1.03
CA GLU A 49 -12.90 -1.26 -0.33
C GLU A 49 -12.79 -1.43 1.20
N ALA A 50 -12.47 -2.63 1.68
CA ALA A 50 -12.34 -2.91 3.10
C ALA A 50 -11.21 -2.07 3.75
N VAL A 51 -10.05 -1.98 3.09
CA VAL A 51 -8.95 -1.14 3.56
C VAL A 51 -9.31 0.34 3.47
N ALA A 52 -9.96 0.79 2.38
CA ALA A 52 -10.38 2.18 2.25
C ALA A 52 -11.38 2.59 3.36
N GLN A 53 -12.31 1.70 3.72
CA GLN A 53 -13.26 1.95 4.79
C GLN A 53 -12.57 1.94 6.15
N TRP A 54 -11.75 0.91 6.44
CA TRP A 54 -11.05 0.79 7.71
C TRP A 54 -10.12 1.98 7.97
N THR A 55 -9.32 2.36 6.97
CA THR A 55 -8.40 3.50 7.09
C THR A 55 -9.15 4.84 7.20
N LYS A 56 -10.34 4.97 6.61
CA LYS A 56 -11.18 6.16 6.78
C LYS A 56 -11.70 6.32 8.20
N ASP A 57 -11.96 5.20 8.88
CA ASP A 57 -12.46 5.19 10.25
C ASP A 57 -11.33 5.38 11.28
N VAL A 58 -10.10 4.96 10.94
CA VAL A 58 -8.93 5.04 11.82
C VAL A 58 -8.15 6.33 11.65
N LEU A 59 -7.93 6.78 10.40
CA LEU A 59 -7.08 7.92 10.10
C LEU A 59 -7.82 9.24 10.30
N THR A 60 -7.06 10.29 10.67
CA THR A 60 -7.56 11.66 10.54
C THR A 60 -7.89 11.97 9.07
N PRO A 61 -8.82 12.90 8.77
CA PRO A 61 -9.12 13.28 7.38
C PRO A 61 -7.88 13.75 6.60
N GLY A 62 -6.90 14.35 7.29
CA GLY A 62 -5.63 14.77 6.70
C GLY A 62 -4.78 13.60 6.23
N LEU A 63 -4.58 12.59 7.10
CA LEU A 63 -3.82 11.38 6.79
C LEU A 63 -4.52 10.51 5.74
N TYR A 64 -5.84 10.32 5.86
CA TYR A 64 -6.62 9.60 4.87
C TYR A 64 -6.47 10.20 3.46
N ASN A 65 -6.58 11.53 3.36
CA ASN A 65 -6.40 12.21 2.07
C ASN A 65 -4.92 12.22 1.62
N HIS A 66 -3.96 12.22 2.54
CA HIS A 66 -2.53 12.06 2.21
C HIS A 66 -2.28 10.69 1.56
N SER A 67 -2.71 9.61 2.20
CA SER A 67 -2.62 8.25 1.67
C SER A 67 -3.24 8.11 0.27
N ARG A 68 -4.42 8.69 0.05
CA ARG A 68 -5.04 8.70 -1.28
C ARG A 68 -4.19 9.45 -2.31
N ARG A 69 -3.63 10.61 -1.97
CA ARG A 69 -2.72 11.35 -2.88
C ARG A 69 -1.48 10.54 -3.22
N SER A 70 -0.90 9.81 -2.27
CA SER A 70 0.24 8.93 -2.51
C SER A 70 -0.07 7.87 -3.57
N PHE A 71 -1.26 7.25 -3.52
CA PHE A 71 -1.72 6.34 -4.58
C PHE A 71 -1.85 7.04 -5.95
N PHE A 72 -2.48 8.22 -6.00
CA PHE A 72 -2.67 8.94 -7.25
C PHE A 72 -1.34 9.39 -7.88
N TYR A 73 -0.39 9.86 -7.07
CA TYR A 73 0.95 10.22 -7.55
C TYR A 73 1.72 9.00 -8.08
N ALA A 74 1.70 7.88 -7.36
CA ALA A 74 2.34 6.64 -7.83
C ALA A 74 1.72 6.17 -9.15
N SER A 75 0.38 6.17 -9.24
CA SER A 75 -0.35 5.78 -10.44
C SER A 75 -0.03 6.68 -11.65
N ALA A 76 0.08 7.99 -11.42
CA ALA A 76 0.45 8.96 -12.46
C ALA A 76 1.90 8.79 -12.93
N LEU A 77 2.84 8.57 -12.01
CA LEU A 77 4.26 8.35 -12.33
C LEU A 77 4.48 7.07 -13.13
N LEU A 78 3.68 6.04 -12.84
CA LEU A 78 3.72 4.71 -13.47
C LEU A 78 2.70 4.55 -14.61
N ASP A 79 2.08 5.64 -15.07
CA ASP A 79 1.25 5.59 -16.26
C ASP A 79 2.10 5.20 -17.49
N PRO A 80 1.71 4.15 -18.26
CA PRO A 80 2.53 3.65 -19.35
C PRO A 80 2.65 4.63 -20.53
N GLU A 81 1.73 5.58 -20.67
CA GLU A 81 1.70 6.52 -21.80
C GLU A 81 2.12 7.94 -21.40
N LEU A 82 1.73 8.37 -20.20
CA LEU A 82 1.83 9.75 -19.72
C LEU A 82 2.87 9.91 -18.60
N GLY A 83 3.30 8.81 -17.98
CA GLY A 83 4.15 8.78 -16.82
C GLY A 83 5.65 8.95 -17.10
N VAL A 84 6.42 9.01 -16.01
CA VAL A 84 7.87 9.23 -16.01
C VAL A 84 8.64 7.89 -16.08
N PHE A 85 8.02 6.81 -15.61
CA PHE A 85 8.66 5.48 -15.54
C PHE A 85 7.89 4.40 -16.32
N PRO A 86 7.59 4.60 -17.63
CA PRO A 86 6.98 3.54 -18.41
C PRO A 86 8.01 2.44 -18.68
N SER A 87 7.67 1.20 -18.34
CA SER A 87 8.43 0.00 -18.67
C SER A 87 7.50 -1.17 -18.94
N GLU A 88 7.96 -2.15 -19.73
CA GLU A 88 7.21 -3.39 -19.96
C GLU A 88 6.92 -4.12 -18.64
N THR A 89 7.87 -4.06 -17.70
CA THR A 89 7.68 -4.59 -16.33
C THR A 89 6.51 -3.92 -15.62
N VAL A 90 6.39 -2.59 -15.68
CA VAL A 90 5.26 -1.88 -15.06
C VAL A 90 3.94 -2.27 -15.74
N VAL A 91 3.93 -2.40 -17.08
CA VAL A 91 2.75 -2.86 -17.82
C VAL A 91 2.35 -4.28 -17.41
N ASN A 92 3.32 -5.18 -17.26
CA ASN A 92 3.08 -6.56 -16.81
C ASN A 92 2.59 -6.59 -15.35
N ALA A 93 3.23 -5.83 -14.46
CA ALA A 93 2.85 -5.74 -13.06
C ALA A 93 1.42 -5.21 -12.89
N LYS A 94 1.02 -4.19 -13.66
CA LYS A 94 -0.38 -3.70 -13.71
C LYS A 94 -1.37 -4.80 -14.08
N ARG A 95 -1.07 -5.60 -15.11
CA ARG A 95 -1.92 -6.76 -15.48
C ARG A 95 -2.01 -7.83 -14.40
N LEU A 96 -1.02 -7.89 -13.50
CA LEU A 96 -0.95 -8.83 -12.39
C LEU A 96 -1.53 -8.27 -11.08
N GLY A 97 -2.11 -7.06 -11.08
CA GLY A 97 -2.78 -6.48 -9.91
C GLY A 97 -1.94 -5.46 -9.12
N LEU A 98 -0.94 -4.84 -9.74
CA LEU A 98 -0.14 -3.80 -9.08
C LEU A 98 -0.99 -2.67 -8.50
N GLU A 99 -2.06 -2.24 -9.17
CA GLU A 99 -2.91 -1.15 -8.72
C GLU A 99 -3.56 -1.43 -7.36
N GLU A 100 -4.03 -2.66 -7.13
CA GLU A 100 -4.56 -3.08 -5.83
C GLU A 100 -3.45 -3.04 -4.77
N ASN A 101 -2.28 -3.60 -5.05
CA ASN A 101 -1.18 -3.61 -4.10
C ASN A 101 -0.68 -2.18 -3.76
N MET A 102 -0.59 -1.30 -4.75
CA MET A 102 -0.25 0.11 -4.54
C MET A 102 -1.31 0.82 -3.69
N TRP A 103 -2.59 0.55 -3.95
CA TRP A 103 -3.69 1.10 -3.16
C TRP A 103 -3.59 0.64 -1.70
N LEU A 104 -3.47 -0.67 -1.46
CA LEU A 104 -3.36 -1.23 -0.12
C LEU A 104 -2.14 -0.65 0.62
N ALA A 105 -0.96 -0.62 -0.02
CA ALA A 105 0.24 -0.06 0.57
C ALA A 105 0.07 1.44 0.90
N ALA A 106 -0.44 2.23 -0.04
CA ALA A 106 -0.65 3.67 0.16
C ALA A 106 -1.67 3.95 1.28
N MET A 107 -2.76 3.19 1.36
CA MET A 107 -3.76 3.39 2.42
C MET A 107 -3.25 3.00 3.81
N LEU A 108 -2.34 2.02 3.89
CA LEU A 108 -1.86 1.45 5.16
C LEU A 108 -0.55 2.06 5.67
N HIS A 109 0.25 2.76 4.85
CA HIS A 109 1.63 3.14 5.23
C HIS A 109 1.74 4.04 6.48
N ASP A 110 0.74 4.87 6.72
CA ASP A 110 0.70 5.86 7.82
C ASP A 110 -0.30 5.48 8.94
N VAL A 111 -0.79 4.23 8.96
CA VAL A 111 -1.87 3.83 9.87
C VAL A 111 -1.51 3.93 11.37
N THR A 112 -0.23 3.93 11.68
CA THR A 112 0.32 4.06 13.03
C THR A 112 0.68 5.51 13.39
N LEU A 113 0.38 6.51 12.55
CA LEU A 113 0.61 7.92 12.87
C LEU A 113 -0.50 8.55 13.71
N VAL A 114 -1.63 7.86 13.91
CA VAL A 114 -2.70 8.35 14.78
C VAL A 114 -2.43 8.00 16.25
N PRO A 115 -2.58 8.95 17.19
CA PRO A 115 -2.31 8.73 18.61
C PRO A 115 -3.02 7.50 19.18
N GLU A 116 -4.27 7.27 18.78
CA GLU A 116 -5.08 6.15 19.23
C GLU A 116 -4.48 4.79 18.84
N VAL A 117 -3.72 4.71 17.75
CA VAL A 117 -3.01 3.48 17.36
C VAL A 117 -1.66 3.40 18.08
N GLN A 118 -0.95 4.52 18.22
CA GLN A 118 0.35 4.58 18.92
C GLN A 118 0.24 4.20 20.40
N ASP A 119 -0.77 4.69 21.09
CA ASP A 119 -0.95 4.48 22.53
C ASP A 119 -1.32 3.02 22.88
N ASN A 120 -1.88 2.28 21.91
CA ASN A 120 -2.23 0.86 22.07
C ASN A 120 -1.08 -0.07 21.71
N LEU A 121 0.01 0.45 21.16
CA LEU A 121 1.17 -0.34 20.76
C LEU A 121 2.13 -0.42 21.95
N ALA A 122 2.20 -1.59 22.57
CA ALA A 122 3.08 -1.88 23.71
C ALA A 122 4.59 -1.82 23.39
N ASN A 123 4.96 -1.39 22.18
CA ASN A 123 6.26 -1.64 21.55
C ASN A 123 6.91 -0.29 21.21
N GLN A 124 8.17 -0.05 21.62
CA GLN A 124 8.94 1.16 21.27
C GLN A 124 9.53 1.11 19.84
N LEU A 125 8.86 0.45 18.90
CA LEU A 125 9.33 0.35 17.51
C LEU A 125 9.09 1.67 16.77
N SER A 126 9.75 1.90 15.63
CA SER A 126 9.41 3.05 14.79
C SER A 126 8.03 2.85 14.14
N PHE A 127 7.32 3.93 13.82
CA PHE A 127 5.94 3.85 13.33
C PHE A 127 5.84 3.04 12.03
N GLU A 128 6.88 3.06 11.19
CA GLU A 128 6.98 2.36 9.92
C GLU A 128 7.01 0.84 10.12
N ILE A 129 7.83 0.36 11.06
CA ILE A 129 7.95 -1.07 11.38
C ILE A 129 6.65 -1.55 12.00
N GLN A 130 6.08 -0.76 12.91
CA GLN A 130 4.78 -1.06 13.52
C GLN A 130 3.67 -1.10 12.47
N GLY A 131 3.66 -0.13 11.55
CA GLY A 131 2.67 -0.03 10.47
C GLY A 131 2.74 -1.22 9.53
N GLY A 132 3.95 -1.66 9.17
CA GLY A 132 4.17 -2.88 8.39
C GLY A 132 3.62 -4.13 9.09
N ILE A 133 3.86 -4.29 10.40
CA ILE A 133 3.33 -5.43 11.17
C ILE A 133 1.80 -5.37 11.23
N LEU A 134 1.23 -4.21 11.55
CA LEU A 134 -0.22 -4.03 11.63
C LEU A 134 -0.91 -4.28 10.29
N ALA A 135 -0.35 -3.78 9.20
CA ALA A 135 -0.82 -4.05 7.84
C ALA A 135 -0.76 -5.54 7.52
N HIS A 136 0.35 -6.20 7.85
CA HIS A 136 0.51 -7.65 7.66
C HIS A 136 -0.57 -8.44 8.40
N GLU A 137 -0.80 -8.12 9.67
CA GLU A 137 -1.83 -8.78 10.48
C GLU A 137 -3.22 -8.52 9.88
N TYR A 138 -3.58 -7.26 9.60
CA TYR A 138 -4.87 -6.91 9.02
C TYR A 138 -5.19 -7.69 7.74
N LEU A 139 -4.20 -7.83 6.84
CA LEU A 139 -4.35 -8.53 5.56
C LEU A 139 -4.30 -10.06 5.70
N SER A 140 -3.74 -10.60 6.79
CA SER A 140 -3.54 -12.04 7.01
C SER A 140 -4.71 -12.75 7.69
N TYR A 141 -5.57 -12.04 8.43
CA TYR A 141 -6.56 -12.69 9.30
C TYR A 141 -7.88 -13.05 8.58
N PRO A 142 -8.26 -14.36 8.51
CA PRO A 142 -9.61 -14.75 8.14
C PRO A 142 -10.53 -14.47 9.32
N GLN A 143 -11.53 -13.59 9.14
CA GLN A 143 -12.57 -13.38 10.15
C GLN A 143 -13.62 -14.51 10.12
N SER A 144 -13.18 -15.76 10.24
CA SER A 144 -14.03 -16.86 10.65
C SER A 144 -13.51 -17.35 12.00
N GLN A 145 -14.18 -16.90 13.08
CA GLN A 145 -13.93 -17.17 14.51
C GLN A 145 -13.10 -16.14 15.29
N VAL A 146 -13.55 -14.88 15.33
CA VAL A 146 -13.25 -14.03 16.49
C VAL A 146 -14.26 -14.35 17.60
N THR A 147 -13.94 -15.36 18.41
CA THR A 147 -14.37 -15.34 19.82
C THR A 147 -13.43 -14.40 20.55
N SER A 148 -13.96 -13.24 20.92
CA SER A 148 -13.40 -12.21 21.79
C SER A 148 -12.23 -12.65 22.66
N SER A 149 -11.00 -12.21 22.35
CA SER A 149 -9.97 -11.91 23.39
C SER A 149 -8.57 -11.48 22.88
N THR A 150 -8.21 -11.57 21.59
CA THR A 150 -6.80 -11.36 21.20
C THR A 150 -6.47 -10.30 20.16
N LEU A 151 -7.43 -9.54 19.61
CA LEU A 151 -7.12 -8.36 18.79
C LEU A 151 -7.75 -7.09 19.38
N ASN A 152 -7.16 -6.61 20.49
CA ASN A 152 -7.49 -5.31 21.07
C ASN A 152 -6.73 -4.20 20.34
N TRP A 153 -7.17 -3.86 19.13
CA TRP A 153 -6.83 -2.57 18.52
C TRP A 153 -7.75 -1.52 19.12
N GLY A 154 -7.25 -0.79 20.12
CA GLY A 154 -8.05 -0.05 21.09
C GLY A 154 -9.08 0.90 20.49
N THR A 155 -10.25 0.82 21.13
CA THR A 155 -11.37 1.76 21.19
C THR A 155 -11.96 2.33 19.90
N THR A 156 -13.21 1.86 19.68
CA THR A 156 -14.39 2.56 19.12
C THR A 156 -14.53 2.68 17.60
N SER A 157 -14.92 1.57 16.94
CA SER A 157 -16.21 1.56 16.22
C SER A 157 -16.67 0.11 16.04
N ASN A 158 -17.92 -0.17 16.40
CA ASN A 158 -18.50 -1.51 16.48
C ASN A 158 -19.05 -1.97 15.12
N ASN A 159 -18.44 -1.50 14.02
CA ASN A 159 -18.94 -1.70 12.67
C ASN A 159 -17.82 -1.98 11.66
N ARG A 160 -16.75 -2.65 12.10
CA ARG A 160 -15.65 -3.03 11.21
C ARG A 160 -16.20 -3.98 10.13
N THR A 161 -16.20 -3.51 8.88
CA THR A 161 -16.32 -4.39 7.72
C THR A 161 -15.24 -5.46 7.88
N THR A 162 -15.68 -6.71 8.07
CA THR A 162 -14.76 -7.84 8.12
C THR A 162 -13.94 -7.84 6.83
N PRO A 163 -12.60 -7.82 6.90
CA PRO A 163 -11.82 -8.02 5.70
C PRO A 163 -12.31 -9.29 4.97
N PRO A 164 -12.31 -9.29 3.63
CA PRO A 164 -12.67 -10.45 2.85
C PRO A 164 -11.72 -11.63 3.15
N THR A 165 -11.93 -12.79 2.54
CA THR A 165 -11.05 -13.96 2.71
C THR A 165 -9.57 -13.54 2.66
N PRO A 166 -8.69 -14.08 3.54
CA PRO A 166 -7.31 -13.66 3.67
C PRO A 166 -6.65 -13.46 2.33
N LEU A 167 -5.92 -12.36 2.18
CA LEU A 167 -5.09 -12.23 1.00
C LEU A 167 -4.15 -13.44 0.93
N PRO A 168 -3.87 -13.94 -0.29
CA PRO A 168 -2.87 -14.96 -0.44
C PRO A 168 -1.55 -14.49 0.19
N LYS A 169 -0.86 -15.38 0.93
CA LYS A 169 0.36 -15.03 1.69
C LYS A 169 1.40 -14.25 0.87
N TYR A 170 1.47 -14.49 -0.44
CA TYR A 170 2.38 -13.79 -1.34
C TYR A 170 2.01 -12.31 -1.56
N GLN A 171 0.72 -11.99 -1.69
CA GLN A 171 0.24 -10.62 -1.91
C GLN A 171 0.42 -9.78 -0.63
N ILE A 172 0.29 -10.41 0.54
CA ILE A 172 0.56 -9.78 1.83
C ILE A 172 2.04 -9.39 1.95
N GLY A 173 2.95 -10.27 1.54
CA GLY A 173 4.39 -9.99 1.55
C GLY A 173 4.74 -8.79 0.67
N GLU A 174 4.13 -8.68 -0.51
CA GLU A 174 4.32 -7.55 -1.44
C GLU A 174 3.87 -6.23 -0.82
N VAL A 175 2.67 -6.18 -0.22
CA VAL A 175 2.15 -4.98 0.43
C VAL A 175 2.99 -4.59 1.66
N SER A 176 3.39 -5.57 2.47
CA SER A 176 4.20 -5.32 3.67
C SER A 176 5.59 -4.75 3.32
N VAL A 177 6.22 -5.26 2.25
CA VAL A 177 7.50 -4.76 1.76
C VAL A 177 7.36 -3.33 1.22
N LEU A 178 6.30 -3.03 0.47
CA LEU A 178 6.04 -1.67 -0.01
C LEU A 178 5.88 -0.66 1.14
N ILE A 179 5.19 -1.06 2.21
CA ILE A 179 4.99 -0.22 3.41
C ILE A 179 6.30 0.03 4.17
N LEU A 180 7.15 -1.00 4.33
CA LEU A 180 8.44 -0.84 5.00
C LEU A 180 9.41 0.04 4.19
N ILE A 181 9.32 0.00 2.85
CA ILE A 181 10.17 0.83 1.98
C ILE A 181 9.70 2.28 1.95
N SER A 182 8.39 2.56 2.06
CA SER A 182 7.84 3.93 2.02
C SER A 182 8.24 4.79 3.23
N GLY A 183 8.63 4.17 4.33
CA GLY A 183 8.96 4.86 5.58
C GLY A 183 10.47 4.99 5.89
N ALA A 184 11.36 4.36 5.13
CA ALA A 184 12.78 4.41 5.43
C ALA A 184 13.35 5.82 5.14
N PRO A 185 13.91 6.55 6.14
CA PRO A 185 14.55 7.84 5.90
C PRO A 185 15.77 7.68 4.97
N ASN A 186 16.05 8.75 4.21
CA ASN A 186 17.24 8.89 3.37
C ASN A 186 18.53 8.92 4.18
#